data_AF-A0A6A7L7U9-F1
#
_entry.id   AF-A0A6A7L7U9-F1
#
_cell.length_a   1.000
_cell.length_b   1.000
_cell.length_c   1.000
_cell.angle_alpha   90.00
_cell.angle_beta   90.00
_cell.angle_gamma   90.00
#
_symmetry.space_group_name_H-M   'P 1'
#
loop_
_entity.id
_entity.type
_entity.pdbx_description
1 polymer ?
#
loop_
_entity_poly.entity_id
_entity_poly.type
_entity_poly.pdbx_seq_one_letter_code
_entity_poly.pdbx_strand_id
1 'polypeptide(L)'
;MALRRRLEGVADISISLSEQTVEVKFTEGHTAFSPKVFRNAAQEAAVEVLTLQIDACGVIEQKASERWLAAGENRFLLVEGRAVPDGEAVCVSGRLDDRSGPSRLEITAVASQ
;
A
#
# COMPACT_ATOMS: atom_id res chain seq x y z
N MET A 1 -17.11 -13.43 5.90
CA MET A 1 -16.32 -12.65 4.93
C MET A 1 -15.11 -13.48 4.53
N ALA A 2 -15.01 -13.92 3.28
CA ALA A 2 -13.88 -14.72 2.79
C ALA A 2 -12.55 -13.94 2.81
N LEU A 3 -12.59 -12.62 2.60
CA LEU A 3 -11.42 -11.74 2.53
C LEU A 3 -10.56 -11.77 3.81
N ARG A 4 -11.18 -11.58 4.99
CA ARG A 4 -10.48 -11.55 6.29
C ARG A 4 -9.72 -12.83 6.61
N ARG A 5 -10.20 -13.99 6.14
CA ARG A 5 -9.55 -15.28 6.41
C ARG A 5 -8.33 -15.54 5.52
N ARG A 6 -8.15 -14.74 4.47
CA ARG A 6 -7.12 -14.94 3.44
C ARG A 6 -5.99 -13.91 3.49
N LEU A 7 -6.23 -12.81 4.19
CA LEU A 7 -5.24 -11.76 4.43
C LEU A 7 -4.71 -11.90 5.86
N GLU A 8 -3.46 -12.29 5.98
CA GLU A 8 -2.76 -12.31 7.26
C GLU A 8 -2.60 -10.89 7.81
N GLY A 9 -2.59 -10.73 9.13
CA GLY A 9 -2.32 -9.46 9.78
C GLY A 9 -3.41 -8.40 9.60
N VAL A 10 -4.61 -8.73 9.15
CA VAL A 10 -5.72 -7.75 9.02
C VAL A 10 -6.39 -7.46 10.36
N ALA A 11 -6.36 -6.19 10.75
CA ALA A 11 -7.07 -5.66 11.91
C ALA A 11 -8.54 -5.39 11.57
N ASP A 12 -8.79 -4.73 10.43
CA ASP A 12 -10.14 -4.28 10.05
C ASP A 12 -10.37 -4.30 8.53
N ILE A 13 -11.64 -4.47 8.14
CA ILE A 13 -12.09 -4.40 6.75
C ILE A 13 -13.38 -3.60 6.68
N SER A 14 -13.35 -2.49 5.95
CA SER A 14 -14.52 -1.68 5.62
C SER A 14 -14.85 -1.81 4.14
N ILE A 15 -16.14 -1.89 3.81
CA ILE A 15 -16.62 -2.01 2.43
C ILE A 15 -17.66 -0.92 2.20
N SER A 16 -17.41 -0.05 1.23
CA SER A 16 -18.35 0.99 0.80
C SER A 16 -18.89 0.61 -0.57
N LEU A 17 -20.16 0.21 -0.64
CA LEU A 17 -20.81 -0.12 -1.92
C LEU A 17 -21.10 1.12 -2.76
N SER A 18 -21.38 2.26 -2.12
CA SER A 18 -21.63 3.53 -2.80
C SER A 18 -20.37 4.10 -3.45
N GLU A 19 -19.21 3.91 -2.82
CA GLU A 19 -17.92 4.37 -3.34
C GLU A 19 -17.18 3.28 -4.11
N GLN A 20 -17.68 2.04 -4.07
CA GLN A 20 -17.04 0.86 -4.66
C GLN A 20 -15.62 0.64 -4.14
N THR A 21 -15.42 0.87 -2.85
CA THR A 21 -14.12 0.73 -2.17
C THR A 21 -14.15 -0.40 -1.14
N VAL A 22 -12.99 -1.07 -1.00
CA VAL A 22 -12.71 -1.99 0.09
C VAL A 22 -11.46 -1.47 0.79
N GLU A 23 -11.62 -1.00 2.01
CA GLU A 23 -10.52 -0.57 2.86
C GLU A 23 -10.08 -1.74 3.74
N VAL A 24 -8.78 -2.04 3.74
CA VAL A 24 -8.20 -3.08 4.59
C VAL A 24 -7.11 -2.46 5.43
N LYS A 25 -7.29 -2.52 6.75
CA LYS A 25 -6.31 -2.04 7.73
C LYS A 25 -5.55 -3.23 8.29
N PHE A 26 -4.24 -3.21 8.11
CA PHE A 26 -3.35 -4.20 8.71
C PHE A 26 -3.01 -3.78 10.13
N THR A 27 -2.89 -4.76 11.03
CA THR A 27 -2.33 -4.57 12.36
C THR A 27 -0.91 -4.06 12.22
N GLU A 28 -0.53 -3.08 13.05
CA GLU A 28 0.85 -2.63 13.14
C GLU A 28 1.78 -3.80 13.46
N GLY A 29 2.84 -3.99 12.65
CA GLY A 29 3.76 -5.11 12.83
C GLY A 29 4.49 -5.54 11.56
N HIS A 30 4.96 -6.79 11.55
CA HIS A 30 5.83 -7.38 10.52
C HIS A 30 5.07 -8.00 9.35
N THR A 31 3.81 -7.66 9.12
CA THR A 31 3.08 -8.25 7.99
C THR A 31 3.47 -7.57 6.68
N ALA A 32 4.15 -8.31 5.81
CA ALA A 32 4.40 -7.87 4.45
C ALA A 32 3.09 -7.78 3.65
N PHE A 33 2.81 -6.60 3.09
CA PHE A 33 1.71 -6.39 2.17
C PHE A 33 2.06 -7.00 0.80
N SER A 34 1.21 -7.91 0.33
CA SER A 34 1.32 -8.48 -1.01
C SER A 34 0.12 -8.07 -1.87
N PRO A 35 0.31 -7.16 -2.84
CA PRO A 35 -0.74 -6.77 -3.78
C PRO A 35 -1.36 -7.96 -4.52
N LYS A 36 -0.54 -8.96 -4.87
CA LYS A 36 -1.00 -10.20 -5.51
C LYS A 36 -1.95 -11.00 -4.61
N VAL A 37 -1.58 -11.20 -3.34
CA VAL A 37 -2.44 -11.91 -2.38
C VAL A 37 -3.74 -11.15 -2.16
N PHE A 38 -3.66 -9.82 -2.05
CA PHE A 38 -4.83 -8.94 -1.94
C PHE A 38 -5.79 -9.09 -3.13
N ARG A 39 -5.27 -8.97 -4.35
CA ARG A 39 -6.07 -9.10 -5.58
C ARG A 39 -6.69 -10.48 -5.69
N ASN A 40 -5.94 -11.54 -5.40
CA ASN A 40 -6.48 -12.90 -5.42
C ASN A 40 -7.62 -13.07 -4.40
N ALA A 41 -7.45 -12.55 -3.17
CA ALA A 41 -8.49 -12.61 -2.15
C ALA A 41 -9.75 -11.83 -2.59
N ALA A 42 -9.58 -10.65 -3.21
CA ALA A 42 -10.69 -9.87 -3.75
C ALA A 42 -11.41 -10.60 -4.90
N GLN A 43 -10.64 -11.21 -5.81
CA GLN A 43 -11.18 -11.97 -6.94
C GLN A 43 -11.98 -13.20 -6.48
N GLU A 44 -11.53 -13.91 -5.45
CA GLU A 44 -12.29 -15.01 -4.83
C GLU A 44 -13.65 -14.53 -4.26
N ALA A 45 -13.76 -13.25 -3.91
CA ALA A 45 -15.00 -12.61 -3.51
C ALA A 45 -15.79 -11.98 -4.69
N ALA A 46 -15.42 -12.30 -5.93
CA ALA A 46 -15.97 -11.74 -7.17
C ALA A 46 -15.82 -10.21 -7.30
N VAL A 47 -14.79 -9.63 -6.68
CA VAL A 47 -14.46 -8.21 -6.78
C VAL A 47 -13.24 -8.03 -7.70
N GLU A 48 -13.38 -7.17 -8.71
CA GLU A 48 -12.27 -6.74 -9.55
C GLU A 48 -11.60 -5.50 -8.96
N VAL A 49 -10.29 -5.56 -8.69
CA VAL A 49 -9.53 -4.44 -8.13
C VAL A 49 -8.96 -3.60 -9.27
N LEU A 50 -9.54 -2.42 -9.51
CA LEU A 50 -9.07 -1.52 -10.58
C LEU A 50 -7.87 -0.67 -10.18
N THR A 51 -7.83 -0.23 -8.92
CA THR A 51 -6.79 0.65 -8.38
C THR A 51 -6.46 0.22 -6.95
N LEU A 52 -5.18 0.27 -6.59
CA LEU A 52 -4.73 0.17 -5.21
C LEU A 52 -4.28 1.54 -4.74
N GLN A 53 -4.86 2.00 -3.64
CA GLN A 53 -4.38 3.12 -2.85
C GLN A 53 -3.88 2.57 -1.52
N ILE A 54 -2.72 3.04 -1.08
CA ILE A 54 -2.14 2.64 0.20
C ILE A 54 -1.84 3.88 1.04
N ASP A 55 -2.04 3.72 2.34
CA ASP A 55 -1.46 4.57 3.37
C ASP A 55 -0.31 3.79 4.01
N ALA A 56 0.89 4.36 3.99
CA ALA A 56 2.08 3.70 4.51
C ALA A 56 2.97 4.70 5.25
N CYS A 57 3.42 4.28 6.43
CA CYS A 57 4.40 5.00 7.23
C CYS A 57 5.76 4.30 7.15
N GLY A 58 6.82 5.06 6.90
CA GLY A 58 8.15 4.51 6.70
C GLY A 58 9.21 5.59 6.55
N VAL A 59 10.37 5.23 6.04
CA VAL A 59 11.46 6.16 5.75
C VAL A 59 11.71 6.19 4.26
N ILE A 60 11.98 7.38 3.71
CA ILE A 60 12.42 7.50 2.32
C ILE A 60 13.93 7.21 2.23
N GLU A 61 14.29 6.13 1.56
CA GLU A 61 15.66 5.70 1.29
C GLU A 61 16.06 6.06 -0.15
N GLN A 62 17.22 6.69 -0.32
CA GLN A 62 17.86 6.87 -1.63
C GLN A 62 18.85 5.72 -1.87
N LYS A 63 18.70 5.00 -3.00
CA LYS A 63 19.64 3.97 -3.46
C LYS A 63 20.01 4.25 -4.91
N ALA A 64 21.27 4.61 -5.13
CA ALA A 64 21.74 5.08 -6.43
C ALA A 64 20.83 6.22 -6.96
N SER A 65 20.19 6.04 -8.12
CA SER A 65 19.25 7.00 -8.73
C SER A 65 17.79 6.74 -8.36
N GLU A 66 17.50 5.77 -7.51
CA GLU A 66 16.14 5.36 -7.14
C GLU A 66 15.79 5.77 -5.72
N ARG A 67 14.53 6.15 -5.52
CA ARG A 67 13.97 6.48 -4.21
C ARG A 67 12.97 5.43 -3.80
N TRP A 68 13.03 5.03 -2.54
CA TRP A 68 12.24 3.93 -2.02
C TRP A 68 11.55 4.35 -0.72
N LEU A 69 10.26 4.08 -0.59
CA LEU A 69 9.60 4.08 0.72
C LEU A 69 9.85 2.71 1.36
N ALA A 70 10.60 2.69 2.47
CA ALA A 70 10.79 1.51 3.30
C ALA A 70 9.82 1.55 4.49
N ALA A 71 8.81 0.67 4.46
CA ALA A 71 7.73 0.58 5.45
C ALA A 71 7.69 -0.84 6.06
N GLY A 72 8.46 -1.05 7.13
CA GLY A 72 8.66 -2.38 7.71
C GLY A 72 9.34 -3.33 6.73
N GLU A 73 8.70 -4.46 6.43
CA GLU A 73 9.17 -5.42 5.43
C GLU A 73 8.87 -4.99 3.98
N ASN A 74 8.03 -3.96 3.80
CA ASN A 74 7.60 -3.50 2.50
C ASN A 74 8.56 -2.45 1.94
N ARG A 75 8.81 -2.54 0.63
CA ARG A 75 9.57 -1.53 -0.11
C ARG A 75 8.82 -1.17 -1.39
N PHE A 76 8.62 0.11 -1.60
CA PHE A 76 7.94 0.65 -2.76
C PHE A 76 8.87 1.60 -3.50
N LEU A 77 9.06 1.36 -4.80
CA LEU A 77 9.84 2.25 -5.64
C LEU A 77 9.02 3.53 -5.86
N LEU A 78 9.54 4.68 -5.46
CA LEU A 78 8.88 5.95 -5.70
C LEU A 78 9.03 6.33 -7.18
N VAL A 79 7.93 6.71 -7.79
CA VAL A 79 7.94 7.38 -9.10
C VAL A 79 7.87 8.89 -8.92
N GLU A 80 8.11 9.65 -9.99
CA GLU A 80 7.94 11.11 -9.95
C GLU A 80 6.54 11.45 -9.41
N GLY A 81 6.51 12.34 -8.41
CA GLY A 81 5.33 12.67 -7.64
C GLY A 81 5.63 13.80 -6.67
N ARG A 82 4.84 13.92 -5.61
CA ARG A 82 5.09 14.94 -4.58
C ARG A 82 6.47 14.74 -3.95
N ALA A 83 7.22 15.83 -3.80
CA ALA A 83 8.50 15.81 -3.10
C ALA A 83 8.29 15.54 -1.60
N VAL A 84 9.05 14.60 -1.08
CA VAL A 84 9.10 14.22 0.35
C VAL A 84 10.57 14.26 0.77
N PRO A 85 10.92 14.73 1.97
CA PRO A 85 12.32 14.71 2.43
C PRO A 85 12.85 13.28 2.56
N ASP A 86 14.14 13.10 2.25
CA ASP A 86 14.83 11.83 2.45
C ASP A 86 15.26 11.65 3.91
N GLY A 87 15.36 10.40 4.36
CA GLY A 87 15.94 10.05 5.67
C GLY A 87 15.04 10.29 6.88
N GLU A 88 13.91 10.98 6.73
CA GLU A 88 12.93 11.18 7.79
C GLU A 88 11.77 10.19 7.72
N ALA A 89 11.23 9.84 8.90
CA ALA A 89 10.02 9.04 8.99
C ALA A 89 8.82 9.87 8.50
N VAL A 90 8.03 9.29 7.60
CA VAL A 90 6.91 9.94 6.95
C VAL A 90 5.76 8.96 6.74
N CYS A 91 4.54 9.45 6.89
CA CYS A 91 3.33 8.75 6.47
C CYS A 91 2.81 9.37 5.18
N VAL A 92 2.59 8.54 4.17
CA VAL A 92 2.14 8.97 2.85
C VAL A 92 0.92 8.17 2.40
N SER A 93 0.06 8.83 1.65
CA SER A 93 -0.96 8.18 0.83
C SER A 93 -0.49 8.16 -0.61
N GLY A 94 -0.73 7.07 -1.33
CA GLY A 94 -0.33 7.00 -2.73
C GLY A 94 -1.03 5.92 -3.54
N ARG A 95 -0.93 6.06 -4.86
CA ARG A 95 -1.42 5.08 -5.81
C ARG A 95 -0.31 4.04 -6.07
N LEU A 96 -0.65 2.77 -5.90
CA LEU A 96 0.27 1.68 -6.12
C LEU A 96 0.05 1.06 -7.51
N ASP A 97 1.11 1.01 -8.31
CA ASP A 97 1.20 0.19 -9.51
C ASP A 97 1.99 -1.08 -9.20
N ASP A 98 1.28 -2.21 -9.13
CA ASP A 98 1.81 -3.54 -8.81
C ASP A 98 1.84 -4.46 -10.05
N ARG A 99 1.66 -3.92 -11.25
CA ARG A 99 1.62 -4.72 -12.51
C ARG A 99 2.99 -5.28 -12.90
N SER A 100 4.07 -4.68 -12.41
CA SER A 100 5.44 -5.15 -12.62
C SER A 100 6.24 -4.99 -11.33
N GLY A 101 7.14 -5.92 -11.05
CA GLY A 101 8.07 -5.80 -9.92
C GLY A 101 9.27 -4.88 -10.27
N PRO A 102 9.72 -4.01 -9.35
CA PRO A 102 9.15 -3.72 -8.03
C PRO A 102 7.86 -2.89 -8.10
N SER A 103 6.98 -3.02 -7.09
CA SER A 103 5.77 -2.19 -6.99
C SER A 103 6.15 -0.70 -6.90
N ARG A 104 5.45 0.11 -7.68
CA ARG A 104 5.72 1.55 -7.83
C ARG A 104 4.67 2.37 -7.10
N LEU A 105 5.10 3.34 -6.30
CA LEU A 105 4.24 4.21 -5.51
C LEU A 105 4.33 5.64 -6.03
N GLU A 106 3.19 6.15 -6.49
CA GLU A 106 2.99 7.57 -6.76
C GLU A 106 2.40 8.22 -5.50
N ILE A 107 3.16 9.09 -4.84
CA ILE A 107 2.71 9.78 -3.62
C ILE A 107 1.71 10.87 -3.99
N THR A 108 0.49 10.76 -3.46
CA THR A 108 -0.60 11.72 -3.68
C THR A 108 -0.79 12.67 -2.51
N ALA A 109 -0.47 12.24 -1.28
CA ALA A 109 -0.51 13.08 -0.08
C ALA A 109 0.57 12.68 0.92
N VAL A 110 0.98 13.65 1.74
CA VAL A 110 1.84 13.45 2.90
C VAL A 110 0.99 13.81 4.11
N ALA A 111 0.84 12.88 5.05
CA ALA A 111 0.16 13.18 6.30
C ALA A 111 1.06 14.08 7.16
N SER A 112 0.50 15.17 7.68
CA SER A 112 1.15 15.93 8.74
C SER A 112 1.02 15.11 10.01
N GLN A 113 2.15 14.83 10.68
CA GLN A 113 2.14 14.23 12.02
C GLN A 113 1.42 15.14 13.02
#